data_AF-A0A9P7TV34-F1
#
_entry.id   AF-A0A9P7TV34-F1
#
_cell.length_a   1.000
_cell.length_b   1.000
_cell.length_c   1.000
_cell.angle_alpha   90.00
_cell.angle_beta   90.00
_cell.angle_gamma   90.00
#
_symmetry.space_group_name_H-M   'P 1'
#
loop_
_entity.id
_entity.type
_entity.pdbx_description
1 polymer ?
#
loop_
_entity_poly.entity_id
_entity_poly.type
_entity_poly.pdbx_seq_one_letter_code
_entity_poly.pdbx_strand_id
1 'polypeptide(L)'
;MQLTAKLGLVLLALQSVHASGGCNKAGPAKALPSTPSGSDSGPGSGAGSGSGSGSGSGSGSGSGSGSDSSCPEIHIIGARGTGVAPGYDLLLPLVNKLKAKYSGSTSEYLNYPACGGGAACGGVSYGDSAKAGTKAVAQAVSSFNSKCPNTKFVLMGYSQGGHVIDNALCGGVDPNARITDTAALIPASVADKIMAVTFMGNPRFQVGLPYDAGTCKASGFDARPQGFTCTYADKIQSYCDIGDPYCCKGKEVAVHGAYVTRYGDKALEFIEGKLAGGA
;
A
#
# COMPACT_ATOMS: atom_id res chain seq x y z
N MET A 1 11.21 31.70 18.48
CA MET A 1 12.25 30.73 18.89
C MET A 1 11.53 29.46 19.37
N GLN A 2 11.13 28.54 18.47
CA GLN A 2 10.68 27.16 18.77
C GLN A 2 10.15 26.44 17.50
N LEU A 3 10.88 26.47 16.37
CA LEU A 3 10.44 25.78 15.15
C LEU A 3 11.52 24.95 14.45
N THR A 4 12.55 24.50 15.19
CA THR A 4 13.67 23.74 14.62
C THR A 4 13.89 22.36 15.23
N ALA A 5 13.08 21.92 16.20
CA ALA A 5 13.36 20.68 16.93
C ALA A 5 12.73 19.39 16.35
N LYS A 6 11.81 19.46 15.38
CA LYS A 6 11.12 18.27 14.83
C LYS A 6 11.76 17.66 13.58
N LEU A 7 12.73 18.34 12.95
CA LEU A 7 13.41 17.82 11.75
C LEU A 7 14.65 16.95 12.07
N GLY A 8 15.15 16.98 13.31
CA GLY A 8 16.42 16.35 13.68
C GLY A 8 16.37 14.84 13.98
N LEU A 9 15.18 14.27 14.24
CA LEU A 9 15.09 12.86 14.67
C LEU A 9 15.05 11.85 13.51
N VAL A 10 14.81 12.31 12.28
CA VAL A 10 14.79 11.45 11.08
C VAL A 10 16.20 11.21 10.52
N LEU A 11 17.18 12.04 10.88
CA LEU A 11 18.51 12.03 10.25
C LEU A 11 19.48 10.98 10.82
N LEU A 12 19.22 10.41 12.01
CA LEU A 12 20.18 9.52 12.68
C LEU A 12 20.06 8.03 12.35
N ALA A 13 19.02 7.58 11.65
CA ALA A 13 18.74 6.14 11.51
C ALA A 13 19.42 5.44 10.31
N LEU A 14 20.14 6.16 9.42
CA LEU A 14 20.70 5.56 8.19
C LEU A 14 22.23 5.59 8.03
N GLN A 15 23.00 6.09 9.01
CA GLN A 15 24.47 6.15 8.88
C GLN A 15 25.22 4.85 9.27
N SER A 16 24.55 3.79 9.75
CA SER A 16 25.25 2.66 10.37
C SER A 16 25.44 1.39 9.52
N VAL A 17 25.23 1.42 8.19
CA VAL A 17 25.37 0.21 7.35
C VAL A 17 26.69 0.09 6.58
N HIS A 18 27.72 0.87 6.90
CA HIS A 18 29.06 0.66 6.35
C HIS A 18 30.15 0.67 7.42
N ALA A 19 30.30 -0.43 8.17
CA ALA A 19 31.60 -0.86 8.70
C ALA A 19 31.57 -2.29 9.27
N SER A 20 32.63 -3.04 8.94
CA SER A 20 33.20 -4.21 9.63
C SER A 20 32.47 -5.56 9.59
N GLY A 21 33.04 -6.48 8.83
CA GLY A 21 32.86 -7.91 8.99
C GLY A 21 33.59 -8.48 10.22
N GLY A 22 33.19 -9.70 10.57
CA GLY A 22 33.81 -10.52 11.59
C GLY A 22 32.94 -11.75 11.88
N CYS A 23 33.31 -12.90 11.30
CA CYS A 23 32.81 -14.21 11.69
C CYS A 23 33.00 -14.40 13.20
N ASN A 24 31.95 -14.82 13.92
CA ASN A 24 32.13 -15.71 15.06
C ASN A 24 30.89 -16.58 15.35
N LYS A 25 31.19 -17.87 15.43
CA LYS A 25 30.46 -19.08 15.85
C LYS A 25 29.09 -18.91 16.52
N ALA A 26 28.12 -19.63 15.94
CA ALA A 26 26.80 -19.91 16.50
C ALA A 26 26.88 -20.82 17.75
N GLY A 27 26.15 -20.42 18.81
CA GLY A 27 25.72 -21.29 19.90
C GLY A 27 24.20 -21.55 19.81
N PRO A 28 23.68 -22.66 20.37
CA PRO A 28 22.34 -23.13 20.04
C PRO A 28 21.25 -22.28 20.72
N ALA A 29 20.24 -21.91 19.94
CA ALA A 29 19.04 -21.24 20.41
C ALA A 29 18.15 -22.24 21.19
N LYS A 30 17.76 -21.84 22.39
CA LYS A 30 16.87 -22.56 23.31
C LYS A 30 15.42 -22.34 22.85
N ALA A 31 14.70 -23.44 22.61
CA ALA A 31 13.29 -23.44 22.21
C ALA A 31 12.38 -22.89 23.32
N LEU A 32 11.37 -22.10 22.95
CA LEU A 32 10.23 -21.76 23.81
C LEU A 32 8.99 -22.60 23.44
N PRO A 33 8.11 -22.89 24.41
CA PRO A 33 7.11 -23.95 24.29
C PRO A 33 5.81 -23.50 23.60
N SER A 34 5.24 -24.42 22.83
CA SER A 34 3.89 -24.42 22.29
C SER A 34 2.83 -24.65 23.37
N THR A 35 1.75 -23.85 23.36
CA THR A 35 0.55 -24.09 24.16
C THR A 35 -0.38 -25.12 23.49
N PRO A 36 -1.05 -26.03 24.25
CA PRO A 36 -1.89 -27.07 23.68
C PRO A 36 -3.36 -26.66 23.54
N SER A 37 -3.95 -27.11 22.45
CA SER A 37 -5.39 -27.16 22.16
C SER A 37 -6.10 -28.22 23.01
N GLY A 38 -7.15 -27.82 23.72
CA GLY A 38 -8.04 -28.71 24.47
C GLY A 38 -9.17 -29.24 23.60
N SER A 39 -9.29 -30.57 23.58
CA SER A 39 -10.38 -31.39 23.04
C SER A 39 -11.48 -31.57 24.08
N ASP A 40 -12.75 -31.58 23.67
CA ASP A 40 -13.81 -32.25 24.42
C ASP A 40 -14.79 -32.95 23.49
N SER A 41 -15.24 -34.14 23.90
CA SER A 41 -15.88 -35.17 23.05
C SER A 41 -17.25 -35.60 23.60
N GLY A 42 -18.30 -35.39 22.78
CA GLY A 42 -19.53 -36.24 22.61
C GLY A 42 -20.55 -36.37 23.77
N PRO A 43 -21.63 -37.17 23.59
CA PRO A 43 -22.42 -37.49 22.39
C PRO A 43 -23.96 -37.31 22.59
N GLY A 44 -24.77 -37.37 21.52
CA GLY A 44 -26.23 -37.39 21.63
C GLY A 44 -26.96 -37.66 20.31
N SER A 45 -27.48 -38.87 20.16
CA SER A 45 -28.22 -39.42 19.02
C SER A 45 -29.65 -38.88 18.90
N GLY A 46 -30.17 -38.76 17.68
CA GLY A 46 -31.60 -38.54 17.42
C GLY A 46 -31.94 -38.51 15.94
N ALA A 47 -32.31 -39.67 15.38
CA ALA A 47 -32.86 -39.80 14.04
C ALA A 47 -34.34 -39.38 14.02
N GLY A 48 -34.77 -38.70 12.97
CA GLY A 48 -36.17 -38.36 12.71
C GLY A 48 -36.40 -37.99 11.25
N SER A 49 -36.87 -38.97 10.47
CA SER A 49 -37.32 -38.81 9.09
C SER A 49 -38.64 -38.05 9.02
N GLY A 50 -38.77 -37.10 8.09
CA GLY A 50 -40.02 -36.41 7.80
C GLY A 50 -40.04 -35.81 6.40
N SER A 51 -40.59 -36.56 5.45
CA SER A 51 -40.87 -36.12 4.09
C SER A 51 -42.05 -35.15 4.08
N GLY A 52 -41.93 -34.01 3.39
CA GLY A 52 -43.02 -33.06 3.18
C GLY A 52 -42.80 -32.27 1.90
N SER A 53 -43.41 -32.76 0.81
CA SER A 53 -43.51 -32.05 -0.48
C SER A 53 -44.52 -30.91 -0.36
N GLY A 54 -44.10 -29.69 -0.69
CA GLY A 54 -44.97 -28.52 -0.77
C GLY A 54 -44.57 -27.63 -1.94
N SER A 55 -45.25 -27.80 -3.06
CA SER A 55 -45.18 -26.91 -4.23
C SER A 55 -45.91 -25.61 -3.92
N GLY A 56 -45.21 -24.48 -3.97
CA GLY A 56 -45.79 -23.15 -3.83
C GLY A 56 -45.17 -22.20 -4.84
N SER A 57 -45.85 -22.01 -5.96
CA SER A 57 -45.55 -20.96 -6.95
C SER A 57 -45.92 -19.61 -6.36
N GLY A 58 -44.93 -18.74 -6.17
CA GLY A 58 -45.11 -17.36 -5.75
C GLY A 58 -44.18 -16.45 -6.53
N SER A 59 -44.69 -15.88 -7.62
CA SER A 59 -44.09 -14.74 -8.31
C SER A 59 -44.16 -13.53 -7.37
N GLY A 60 -43.04 -13.21 -6.72
CA GLY A 60 -42.85 -12.01 -5.92
C GLY A 60 -41.66 -11.24 -6.48
N SER A 61 -41.94 -10.01 -6.92
CA SER A 61 -41.03 -9.04 -7.51
C SER A 61 -39.66 -9.04 -6.84
N GLY A 62 -38.61 -9.10 -7.67
CA GLY A 62 -37.25 -8.81 -7.27
C GLY A 62 -37.16 -7.38 -6.74
N SER A 63 -37.31 -7.24 -5.43
CA SER A 63 -36.93 -6.03 -4.72
C SER A 63 -35.42 -6.00 -4.71
N GLY A 64 -34.88 -4.99 -5.38
CA GLY A 64 -33.46 -4.76 -5.54
C GLY A 64 -32.70 -4.84 -4.23
N SER A 65 -31.44 -5.23 -4.41
CA SER A 65 -30.31 -5.08 -3.49
C SER A 65 -30.56 -4.00 -2.45
N GLY A 66 -30.47 -4.38 -1.16
CA GLY A 66 -30.44 -3.42 -0.07
C GLY A 66 -29.44 -2.33 -0.40
N SER A 67 -29.96 -1.12 -0.62
CA SER A 67 -29.19 0.08 -0.92
C SER A 67 -28.31 0.42 0.28
N ASP A 68 -27.08 -0.08 0.27
CA ASP A 68 -25.82 0.69 0.11
C ASP A 68 -25.75 2.09 0.74
N SER A 69 -26.50 2.39 1.80
CA SER A 69 -26.46 3.71 2.46
C SER A 69 -25.21 3.91 3.35
N SER A 70 -24.27 2.96 3.38
CA SER A 70 -23.06 2.97 4.20
C SER A 70 -21.75 2.93 3.41
N CYS A 71 -21.78 2.55 2.13
CA CYS A 71 -20.57 2.48 1.32
C CYS A 71 -20.23 3.85 0.71
N PRO A 72 -18.98 4.30 0.84
CA PRO A 72 -18.57 5.58 0.26
C PRO A 72 -18.43 5.44 -1.25
N GLU A 73 -18.69 6.51 -1.99
CA GLU A 73 -18.36 6.53 -3.43
C GLU A 73 -16.85 6.40 -3.63
N ILE A 74 -16.05 7.08 -2.79
CA ILE A 74 -14.59 7.11 -2.87
C ILE A 74 -13.98 6.66 -1.54
N HIS A 75 -13.01 5.76 -1.61
CA HIS A 75 -12.16 5.37 -0.48
C HIS A 75 -10.68 5.61 -0.79
N ILE A 76 -9.99 6.31 0.11
CA ILE A 76 -8.59 6.70 -0.05
C ILE A 76 -7.72 5.83 0.85
N ILE A 77 -6.71 5.16 0.29
CA ILE A 77 -5.72 4.40 1.06
C ILE A 77 -4.36 5.08 0.96
N GLY A 78 -3.80 5.47 2.10
CA GLY A 78 -2.47 6.07 2.20
C GLY A 78 -1.43 5.12 2.79
N ALA A 79 -0.35 4.83 2.08
CA ALA A 79 0.78 4.04 2.56
C ALA A 79 1.97 4.94 2.91
N ARG A 80 2.36 4.92 4.19
CA ARG A 80 3.47 5.72 4.75
C ARG A 80 4.85 5.21 4.33
N GLY A 81 5.88 6.02 4.59
CA GLY A 81 7.29 5.66 4.35
C GLY A 81 7.93 4.84 5.48
N THR A 82 9.18 4.42 5.26
CA THR A 82 9.97 3.64 6.22
C THR A 82 10.24 4.40 7.52
N GLY A 83 10.13 3.72 8.66
CA GLY A 83 10.43 4.26 9.99
C GLY A 83 9.32 5.17 10.56
N VAL A 84 8.26 5.42 9.80
CA VAL A 84 7.14 6.27 10.22
C VAL A 84 6.19 5.46 11.10
N ALA A 85 5.67 6.06 12.16
CA ALA A 85 4.61 5.47 13.00
C ALA A 85 3.30 5.28 12.20
N PRO A 86 2.39 4.37 12.61
CA PRO A 86 1.11 4.19 11.93
C PRO A 86 0.34 5.50 11.74
N GLY A 87 -0.10 5.77 10.50
CA GLY A 87 -0.73 7.02 10.08
C GLY A 87 -0.42 7.37 8.63
N TYR A 88 -0.89 8.55 8.19
CA TYR A 88 -0.66 9.06 6.83
C TYR A 88 0.62 9.86 6.67
N ASP A 89 1.14 10.41 7.77
CA ASP A 89 2.37 11.21 7.78
C ASP A 89 2.34 12.33 6.71
N LEU A 90 3.34 12.40 5.82
CA LEU A 90 3.42 13.43 4.79
C LEU A 90 2.22 13.43 3.84
N LEU A 91 1.50 12.32 3.68
CA LEU A 91 0.31 12.24 2.82
C LEU A 91 -0.93 12.91 3.42
N LEU A 92 -0.95 13.18 4.73
CA LEU A 92 -2.14 13.68 5.43
C LEU A 92 -2.77 14.93 4.78
N PRO A 93 -2.01 15.95 4.34
CA PRO A 93 -2.59 17.13 3.68
C PRO A 93 -3.36 16.78 2.40
N LEU A 94 -2.88 15.82 1.60
CA LEU A 94 -3.55 15.40 0.37
C LEU A 94 -4.83 14.62 0.65
N VAL A 95 -4.76 13.70 1.62
CA VAL A 95 -5.94 12.95 2.08
C VAL A 95 -7.02 13.92 2.57
N ASN A 96 -6.65 14.91 3.39
CA ASN A 96 -7.59 15.91 3.90
C ASN A 96 -8.20 16.76 2.78
N LYS A 97 -7.41 17.20 1.80
CA LYS A 97 -7.90 17.97 0.64
C LYS A 97 -8.92 17.17 -0.18
N LEU A 98 -8.65 15.89 -0.47
CA LEU A 98 -9.61 15.03 -1.18
C LEU A 98 -10.88 14.82 -0.36
N LYS A 99 -10.77 14.55 0.94
CA LYS A 99 -11.95 14.35 1.80
C LYS A 99 -12.83 15.60 1.90
N ALA A 100 -12.22 16.78 1.92
CA ALA A 100 -12.94 18.04 1.91
C ALA A 100 -13.67 18.26 0.57
N LYS A 101 -13.06 17.86 -0.56
CA LYS A 101 -13.65 18.02 -1.89
C LYS A 101 -14.76 17.02 -2.19
N TYR A 102 -14.55 15.76 -1.83
CA TYR A 102 -15.47 14.65 -2.09
C TYR A 102 -16.21 14.29 -0.80
N SER A 103 -17.32 14.98 -0.55
CA SER A 103 -18.15 14.75 0.64
C SER A 103 -18.65 13.31 0.67
N GLY A 104 -18.59 12.66 1.84
CA GLY A 104 -18.92 11.24 2.00
C GLY A 104 -17.78 10.27 1.65
N SER A 105 -16.66 10.75 1.10
CA SER A 105 -15.46 9.91 0.94
C SER A 105 -14.88 9.51 2.29
N THR A 106 -14.29 8.32 2.34
CA THR A 106 -13.61 7.80 3.52
C THR A 106 -12.14 7.55 3.22
N SER A 107 -11.37 7.26 4.26
CA SER A 107 -9.92 7.08 4.14
C SER A 107 -9.39 6.15 5.22
N GLU A 108 -8.44 5.29 4.87
CA GLU A 108 -7.61 4.56 5.83
C GLU A 108 -6.12 4.67 5.50
N TYR A 109 -5.26 4.60 6.52
CA TYR A 109 -3.83 4.41 6.29
C TYR A 109 -3.53 2.92 6.24
N LEU A 110 -2.62 2.51 5.36
CA LEU A 110 -2.22 1.12 5.25
C LEU A 110 -1.50 0.67 6.53
N ASN A 111 -2.05 -0.34 7.18
CA ASN A 111 -1.38 -0.98 8.30
C ASN A 111 -0.41 -2.05 7.79
N TYR A 112 0.89 -1.74 7.84
CA TYR A 112 1.98 -2.63 7.49
C TYR A 112 3.25 -2.23 8.27
N PRO A 113 4.33 -3.04 8.29
CA PRO A 113 5.49 -2.77 9.14
C PRO A 113 6.15 -1.40 8.88
N ALA A 114 6.24 -0.97 7.62
CA ALA A 114 6.93 0.25 7.20
C ALA A 114 8.32 0.38 7.83
N CYS A 115 9.13 -0.67 7.76
CA CYS A 115 10.41 -0.77 8.46
C CYS A 115 11.58 -1.05 7.51
N GLY A 116 12.78 -0.83 8.03
CA GLY A 116 14.06 -1.01 7.33
C GLY A 116 15.14 -1.59 8.23
N GLY A 117 14.76 -2.33 9.27
CA GLY A 117 15.64 -2.90 10.30
C GLY A 117 15.73 -2.07 11.59
N GLY A 118 15.11 -0.89 11.64
CA GLY A 118 15.12 -0.03 12.83
C GLY A 118 14.28 -0.59 13.98
N ALA A 119 14.82 -0.54 15.20
CA ALA A 119 14.12 -1.02 16.40
C ALA A 119 12.77 -0.30 16.63
N ALA A 120 12.68 0.99 16.30
CA ALA A 120 11.47 1.80 16.46
C ALA A 120 10.28 1.32 15.60
N CYS A 121 10.54 0.57 14.53
CA CYS A 121 9.52 -0.01 13.66
C CYS A 121 9.45 -1.55 13.75
N GLY A 122 10.01 -2.13 14.82
CA GLY A 122 9.96 -3.56 15.10
C GLY A 122 11.10 -4.40 14.49
N GLY A 123 12.13 -3.76 13.93
CA GLY A 123 13.34 -4.45 13.46
C GLY A 123 13.17 -5.27 12.17
N VAL A 124 12.00 -5.21 11.52
CA VAL A 124 11.74 -5.92 10.26
C VAL A 124 12.63 -5.34 9.15
N SER A 125 13.31 -6.21 8.39
CA SER A 125 14.16 -5.79 7.27
C SER A 125 13.35 -5.02 6.21
N TYR A 126 14.02 -4.19 5.40
CA TYR A 126 13.34 -3.42 4.36
C TYR A 126 12.57 -4.34 3.38
N GLY A 127 13.24 -5.38 2.90
CA GLY A 127 12.65 -6.35 1.98
C GLY A 127 11.44 -7.08 2.56
N ASP A 128 11.54 -7.56 3.80
CA ASP A 128 10.41 -8.25 4.46
C ASP A 128 9.25 -7.29 4.73
N SER A 129 9.55 -6.03 5.07
CA SER A 129 8.55 -4.97 5.22
C SER A 129 7.85 -4.67 3.89
N ALA A 130 8.60 -4.55 2.80
CA ALA A 130 8.04 -4.34 1.46
C ALA A 130 7.19 -5.52 1.00
N LYS A 131 7.63 -6.76 1.24
CA LYS A 131 6.86 -7.98 0.95
C LYS A 131 5.55 -8.03 1.74
N ALA A 132 5.61 -7.76 3.04
CA ALA A 132 4.43 -7.71 3.89
C ALA A 132 3.47 -6.58 3.49
N GLY A 133 4.00 -5.40 3.19
CA GLY A 133 3.20 -4.26 2.73
C GLY A 133 2.53 -4.51 1.39
N THR A 134 3.22 -5.17 0.45
CA THR A 134 2.65 -5.53 -0.86
C THR A 134 1.40 -6.41 -0.67
N LYS A 135 1.47 -7.40 0.22
CA LYS A 135 0.32 -8.23 0.60
C LYS A 135 -0.77 -7.43 1.31
N ALA A 136 -0.38 -6.53 2.22
CA ALA A 136 -1.31 -5.69 2.97
C ALA A 136 -2.12 -4.77 2.04
N VAL A 137 -1.50 -4.18 0.99
CA VAL A 137 -2.22 -3.37 -0.01
C VAL A 137 -3.30 -4.20 -0.68
N ALA A 138 -2.94 -5.38 -1.22
CA ALA A 138 -3.88 -6.26 -1.91
C ALA A 138 -5.03 -6.70 -1.00
N GLN A 139 -4.72 -7.02 0.26
CA GLN A 139 -5.72 -7.37 1.27
C GLN A 139 -6.65 -6.20 1.60
N ALA A 140 -6.12 -4.99 1.78
CA ALA A 140 -6.91 -3.81 2.11
C ALA A 140 -7.94 -3.49 1.02
N VAL A 141 -7.49 -3.33 -0.24
CA VAL A 141 -8.40 -3.03 -1.35
C VAL A 141 -9.42 -4.14 -1.60
N SER A 142 -9.00 -5.42 -1.53
CA SER A 142 -9.90 -6.55 -1.80
C SER A 142 -10.93 -6.72 -0.67
N SER A 143 -10.52 -6.52 0.58
CA SER A 143 -11.42 -6.63 1.74
C SER A 143 -12.38 -5.46 1.83
N PHE A 144 -11.99 -4.28 1.34
CA PHE A 144 -12.89 -3.14 1.22
C PHE A 144 -13.88 -3.37 0.08
N ASN A 145 -13.40 -3.78 -1.10
CA ASN A 145 -14.23 -4.03 -2.27
C ASN A 145 -15.25 -5.16 -2.05
N SER A 146 -14.94 -6.18 -1.25
CA SER A 146 -15.91 -7.24 -0.94
C SER A 146 -17.10 -6.74 -0.11
N LYS A 147 -16.92 -5.65 0.65
CA LYS A 147 -17.98 -4.99 1.43
C LYS A 147 -18.69 -3.92 0.62
N CYS A 148 -17.93 -3.18 -0.18
CA CYS A 148 -18.38 -2.05 -0.98
C CYS A 148 -17.91 -2.19 -2.44
N PRO A 149 -18.57 -3.05 -3.25
CA PRO A 149 -18.09 -3.42 -4.59
C PRO A 149 -18.18 -2.29 -5.62
N ASN A 150 -18.90 -1.23 -5.30
CA ASN A 150 -19.06 -0.05 -6.16
C ASN A 150 -18.12 1.10 -5.78
N THR A 151 -17.41 1.01 -4.66
CA THR A 151 -16.49 2.06 -4.22
C THR A 151 -15.31 2.20 -5.17
N LYS A 152 -15.00 3.45 -5.53
CA LYS A 152 -13.80 3.84 -6.27
C LYS A 152 -12.63 4.04 -5.30
N PHE A 153 -11.44 3.55 -5.65
CA PHE A 153 -10.26 3.69 -4.81
C PHE A 153 -9.30 4.75 -5.34
N VAL A 154 -8.71 5.50 -4.40
CA VAL A 154 -7.51 6.33 -4.65
C VAL A 154 -6.40 5.81 -3.76
N LEU A 155 -5.26 5.45 -4.35
CA LEU A 155 -4.10 4.97 -3.59
C LEU A 155 -2.99 6.01 -3.60
N MET A 156 -2.43 6.28 -2.43
CA MET A 156 -1.31 7.22 -2.27
C MET A 156 -0.17 6.55 -1.53
N GLY A 157 1.02 6.54 -2.12
CA GLY A 157 2.19 5.92 -1.52
C GLY A 157 3.36 6.88 -1.40
N TYR A 158 3.94 6.98 -0.20
CA TYR A 158 5.15 7.76 0.04
C TYR A 158 6.33 6.84 0.31
N SER A 159 7.45 7.01 -0.42
CA SER A 159 8.66 6.20 -0.23
C SER A 159 8.38 4.69 -0.35
N GLN A 160 8.69 3.89 0.69
CA GLN A 160 8.31 2.47 0.76
C GLN A 160 6.80 2.24 0.60
N GLY A 161 5.94 3.20 0.97
CA GLY A 161 4.51 3.13 0.70
C GLY A 161 4.17 3.14 -0.80
N GLY A 162 4.93 3.91 -1.60
CA GLY A 162 4.83 3.88 -3.07
C GLY A 162 5.30 2.54 -3.63
N HIS A 163 6.41 2.03 -3.11
CA HIS A 163 6.97 0.74 -3.47
C HIS A 163 5.94 -0.39 -3.31
N VAL A 164 5.28 -0.48 -2.14
CA VAL A 164 4.38 -1.61 -1.85
C VAL A 164 3.08 -1.55 -2.65
N ILE A 165 2.59 -0.35 -2.99
CA ILE A 165 1.44 -0.19 -3.88
C ILE A 165 1.82 -0.53 -5.32
N ASP A 166 3.00 -0.09 -5.79
CA ASP A 166 3.53 -0.42 -7.11
C ASP A 166 3.64 -1.94 -7.30
N ASN A 167 4.24 -2.66 -6.34
CA ASN A 167 4.31 -4.11 -6.41
C ASN A 167 2.93 -4.78 -6.43
N ALA A 168 2.00 -4.31 -5.60
CA ALA A 168 0.68 -4.94 -5.49
C ALA A 168 -0.17 -4.76 -6.76
N LEU A 169 -0.12 -3.56 -7.36
CA LEU A 169 -0.92 -3.19 -8.53
C LEU A 169 -0.27 -3.61 -9.85
N CYS A 170 1.04 -3.42 -10.00
CA CYS A 170 1.74 -3.65 -11.25
C CYS A 170 2.43 -5.02 -11.32
N GLY A 171 2.46 -5.79 -10.23
CA GLY A 171 3.13 -7.09 -10.19
C GLY A 171 4.64 -6.97 -10.41
N GLY A 172 5.22 -7.92 -11.14
CA GLY A 172 6.65 -7.96 -11.50
C GLY A 172 7.59 -8.34 -10.35
N VAL A 173 8.82 -8.71 -10.71
CA VAL A 173 9.83 -9.14 -9.74
C VAL A 173 10.36 -8.00 -8.89
N ASP A 174 10.65 -8.31 -7.62
CA ASP A 174 11.32 -7.44 -6.66
C ASP A 174 12.30 -8.29 -5.82
N PRO A 175 13.60 -8.27 -6.17
CA PRO A 175 14.61 -9.07 -5.50
C PRO A 175 14.80 -8.71 -4.01
N ASN A 176 14.69 -7.43 -3.65
CA ASN A 176 14.90 -6.98 -2.27
C ASN A 176 13.78 -7.49 -1.37
N ALA A 177 12.53 -7.44 -1.85
CA ALA A 177 11.39 -8.04 -1.16
C ALA A 177 11.26 -9.56 -1.36
N ARG A 178 12.18 -10.20 -2.10
CA ARG A 178 12.15 -11.63 -2.43
C ARG A 178 10.80 -12.04 -3.05
N ILE A 179 10.30 -11.20 -3.96
CA ILE A 179 9.13 -11.45 -4.80
C ILE A 179 9.64 -11.88 -6.17
N THR A 180 9.40 -13.15 -6.50
CA THR A 180 9.78 -13.75 -7.79
C THR A 180 8.58 -13.97 -8.70
N ASP A 181 7.37 -13.97 -8.14
CA ASP A 181 6.14 -13.98 -8.93
C ASP A 181 6.01 -12.64 -9.67
N THR A 182 5.56 -12.70 -10.93
CA THR A 182 5.38 -11.53 -11.77
C THR A 182 3.92 -11.08 -11.83
N ALA A 183 2.97 -11.88 -11.34
CA ALA A 183 1.58 -11.50 -11.29
C ALA A 183 1.34 -10.34 -10.30
N ALA A 184 0.43 -9.44 -10.66
CA ALA A 184 -0.11 -8.46 -9.72
C ALA A 184 -0.91 -9.18 -8.63
N LEU A 185 -0.82 -8.70 -7.39
CA LEU A 185 -1.56 -9.29 -6.27
C LEU A 185 -2.99 -8.78 -6.16
N ILE A 186 -3.27 -7.57 -6.69
CA ILE A 186 -4.63 -7.03 -6.75
C ILE A 186 -5.35 -7.69 -7.94
N PRO A 187 -6.49 -8.38 -7.71
CA PRO A 187 -7.27 -8.96 -8.80
C PRO A 187 -7.74 -7.88 -9.78
N ALA A 188 -7.81 -8.20 -11.07
CA ALA A 188 -8.18 -7.24 -12.11
C ALA A 188 -9.52 -6.54 -11.82
N SER A 189 -10.53 -7.29 -11.34
CA SER A 189 -11.84 -6.75 -10.96
C SER A 189 -11.80 -5.69 -9.86
N VAL A 190 -10.81 -5.74 -8.97
CA VAL A 190 -10.58 -4.75 -7.93
C VAL A 190 -9.69 -3.61 -8.46
N ALA A 191 -8.67 -3.94 -9.25
CA ALA A 191 -7.79 -2.95 -9.86
C ALA A 191 -8.52 -2.02 -10.84
N ASP A 192 -9.60 -2.49 -11.47
CA ASP A 192 -10.48 -1.67 -12.31
C ASP A 192 -11.19 -0.57 -11.51
N LYS A 193 -11.46 -0.80 -10.22
CA LYS A 193 -12.05 0.19 -9.30
C LYS A 193 -11.04 1.17 -8.71
N ILE A 194 -9.74 0.93 -8.89
CA ILE A 194 -8.70 1.91 -8.55
C ILE A 194 -8.70 2.96 -9.65
N MET A 195 -8.98 4.21 -9.30
CA MET A 195 -9.12 5.31 -10.26
C MET A 195 -7.82 6.07 -10.44
N ALA A 196 -7.10 6.29 -9.35
CA ALA A 196 -5.87 7.06 -9.35
C ALA A 196 -4.88 6.53 -8.32
N VAL A 197 -3.61 6.55 -8.69
CA VAL A 197 -2.48 6.15 -7.85
C VAL A 197 -1.39 7.19 -7.94
N THR A 198 -0.98 7.73 -6.80
CA THR A 198 0.16 8.66 -6.76
C THR A 198 1.29 8.09 -5.93
N PHE A 199 2.47 8.01 -6.52
CA PHE A 199 3.70 7.66 -5.81
C PHE A 199 4.57 8.88 -5.59
N MET A 200 5.10 9.03 -4.39
CA MET A 200 5.99 10.13 -4.03
C MET A 200 7.30 9.56 -3.51
N GLY A 201 8.36 9.66 -4.31
CA GLY A 201 9.67 9.11 -3.97
C GLY A 201 9.72 7.58 -4.01
N ASN A 202 9.03 6.93 -4.95
CA ASN A 202 9.00 5.47 -5.05
C ASN A 202 10.40 4.87 -5.37
N PRO A 203 10.99 4.04 -4.51
CA PRO A 203 12.25 3.34 -4.82
C PRO A 203 12.23 2.44 -6.04
N ARG A 204 11.03 2.04 -6.51
CA ARG A 204 10.82 1.30 -7.77
C ARG A 204 10.88 2.19 -9.01
N PHE A 205 11.04 3.50 -8.87
CA PHE A 205 11.15 4.44 -10.00
C PHE A 205 12.26 4.02 -10.97
N GLN A 206 11.93 3.99 -12.26
CA GLN A 206 12.84 3.73 -13.36
C GLN A 206 12.49 4.70 -14.47
N VAL A 207 13.43 5.56 -14.87
CA VAL A 207 13.19 6.55 -15.93
C VAL A 207 12.67 5.90 -17.22
N GLY A 208 11.66 6.56 -17.79
CA GLY A 208 11.09 6.21 -19.10
C GLY A 208 9.79 5.43 -19.00
N LEU A 209 9.25 5.26 -17.79
CA LEU A 209 7.90 4.74 -17.61
C LEU A 209 6.89 5.84 -17.97
N PRO A 210 5.74 5.50 -18.58
CA PRO A 210 4.80 6.49 -19.10
C PRO A 210 4.11 7.32 -18.00
N TYR A 211 4.21 6.89 -16.74
CA TYR A 211 3.66 7.55 -15.56
C TYR A 211 4.72 8.31 -14.74
N ASP A 212 5.95 8.41 -15.22
CA ASP A 212 7.00 9.17 -14.53
C ASP A 212 6.69 10.68 -14.55
N ALA A 213 6.85 11.32 -13.40
CA ALA A 213 6.81 12.75 -13.23
C ALA A 213 7.99 13.25 -12.38
N GLY A 214 8.30 14.53 -12.51
CA GLY A 214 9.41 15.18 -11.85
C GLY A 214 10.68 15.17 -12.69
N THR A 215 11.80 15.44 -12.03
CA THR A 215 13.06 15.76 -12.70
C THR A 215 14.03 14.59 -12.83
N CYS A 216 13.85 13.50 -12.09
CA CYS A 216 14.79 12.38 -12.11
C CYS A 216 14.93 11.78 -13.53
N LYS A 217 16.18 11.60 -13.98
CA LYS A 217 16.55 10.93 -15.25
C LYS A 217 17.35 9.65 -15.03
N ALA A 218 17.23 9.08 -13.83
CA ALA A 218 17.95 7.89 -13.40
C ALA A 218 16.97 6.86 -12.82
N SER A 219 17.36 6.16 -11.77
CA SER A 219 16.58 5.09 -11.19
C SER A 219 16.77 4.98 -9.68
N GLY A 220 15.77 4.42 -9.00
CA GLY A 220 15.83 4.18 -7.56
C GLY A 220 16.79 3.05 -7.19
N PHE A 221 16.93 2.80 -5.88
CA PHE A 221 17.76 1.68 -5.42
C PHE A 221 17.15 0.31 -5.73
N ASP A 222 15.84 0.28 -5.95
CA ASP A 222 15.08 -0.93 -6.23
C ASP A 222 14.30 -0.78 -7.52
N ALA A 223 14.90 -0.21 -8.56
CA ALA A 223 14.16 0.22 -9.73
C ALA A 223 13.43 -0.94 -10.46
N ARG A 224 12.30 -0.61 -11.10
CA ARG A 224 11.69 -1.50 -12.10
C ARG A 224 12.71 -1.85 -13.20
N PRO A 225 12.64 -3.04 -13.81
CA PRO A 225 13.47 -3.36 -14.98
C PRO A 225 13.25 -2.34 -16.11
N GLN A 226 14.30 -2.09 -16.92
CA GLN A 226 14.16 -1.25 -18.11
C GLN A 226 13.10 -1.85 -19.05
N GLY A 227 12.18 -1.02 -19.53
CA GLY A 227 11.08 -1.47 -20.39
C GLY A 227 9.95 -2.19 -19.66
N PHE A 228 9.92 -2.15 -18.32
CA PHE A 228 8.79 -2.64 -17.54
C PHE A 228 7.48 -1.97 -17.97
N THR A 229 6.41 -2.74 -18.01
CA THR A 229 5.05 -2.26 -18.31
C THR A 229 4.12 -2.58 -17.17
N CYS A 230 3.36 -1.60 -16.71
CA CYS A 230 2.24 -1.82 -15.79
C CYS A 230 0.93 -1.80 -16.59
N THR A 231 0.08 -2.80 -16.43
CA THR A 231 -1.25 -2.84 -17.06
C THR A 231 -2.08 -1.60 -16.75
N TYR A 232 -1.92 -1.05 -15.55
CA TYR A 232 -2.65 0.12 -15.05
C TYR A 232 -1.83 1.41 -15.09
N ALA A 233 -0.85 1.47 -16.01
CA ALA A 233 0.06 2.60 -16.16
C ALA A 233 -0.66 3.96 -16.28
N ASP A 234 -1.79 4.01 -16.97
CA ASP A 234 -2.55 5.23 -17.16
C ASP A 234 -3.14 5.79 -15.86
N LYS A 235 -3.34 4.95 -14.84
CA LYS A 235 -3.89 5.32 -13.53
C LYS A 235 -2.84 5.85 -12.55
N ILE A 236 -1.57 5.86 -12.94
CA ILE A 236 -0.45 6.13 -12.06
C ILE A 236 0.18 7.48 -12.38
N GLN A 237 0.62 8.19 -11.34
CA GLN A 237 1.58 9.27 -11.45
C GLN A 237 2.68 9.08 -10.40
N SER A 238 3.93 8.89 -10.85
CA SER A 238 5.09 8.57 -10.01
C SER A 238 6.07 9.75 -9.98
N TYR A 239 6.09 10.49 -8.87
CA TYR A 239 6.92 11.68 -8.70
C TYR A 239 8.30 11.31 -8.13
N CYS A 240 9.36 11.65 -8.87
CA CYS A 240 10.75 11.52 -8.42
C CYS A 240 11.64 12.64 -8.98
N ASP A 241 12.48 13.22 -8.14
CA ASP A 241 13.36 14.34 -8.51
C ASP A 241 14.85 14.00 -8.50
N ILE A 242 15.62 14.74 -9.30
CA ILE A 242 17.07 14.81 -9.16
C ILE A 242 17.39 15.26 -7.73
N GLY A 243 18.39 14.62 -7.12
CA GLY A 243 18.77 14.88 -5.74
C GLY A 243 18.17 13.88 -4.75
N ASP A 244 17.08 13.19 -5.09
CA ASP A 244 16.54 12.13 -4.24
C ASP A 244 17.49 10.91 -4.17
N PRO A 245 17.90 10.46 -2.98
CA PRO A 245 18.82 9.32 -2.83
C PRO A 245 18.15 7.94 -2.94
N TYR A 246 16.82 7.85 -2.94
CA TYR A 246 16.09 6.59 -2.86
C TYR A 246 15.37 6.24 -4.18
N CYS A 247 14.63 7.18 -4.77
CA CYS A 247 13.96 6.97 -6.06
C CYS A 247 14.82 7.40 -7.25
N CYS A 248 15.93 8.11 -6.98
CA CYS A 248 16.90 8.54 -7.97
C CYS A 248 18.32 8.17 -7.50
N LYS A 249 19.35 8.82 -8.07
CA LYS A 249 20.76 8.66 -7.69
C LYS A 249 21.36 9.89 -7.00
N GLY A 250 20.52 10.67 -6.33
CA GLY A 250 20.93 11.86 -5.60
C GLY A 250 21.47 11.55 -4.20
N LYS A 251 21.59 12.59 -3.37
CA LYS A 251 22.13 12.51 -2.00
C LYS A 251 21.34 13.34 -0.98
N GLU A 252 20.31 14.06 -1.43
CA GLU A 252 19.59 15.07 -0.67
C GLU A 252 18.29 14.49 -0.09
N VAL A 253 18.34 14.02 1.16
CA VAL A 253 17.15 13.49 1.86
C VAL A 253 16.02 14.52 1.94
N ALA A 254 16.35 15.82 1.96
CA ALA A 254 15.37 16.89 1.92
C ALA A 254 14.52 16.91 0.64
N VAL A 255 15.09 16.50 -0.51
CA VAL A 255 14.33 16.34 -1.76
C VAL A 255 13.29 15.23 -1.59
N HIS A 256 13.70 14.11 -1.00
CA HIS A 256 12.80 12.98 -0.76
C HIS A 256 11.64 13.32 0.17
N GLY A 257 11.83 14.23 1.14
CA GLY A 257 10.79 14.67 2.08
C GLY A 257 9.86 15.78 1.56
N ALA A 258 10.07 16.30 0.35
CA ALA A 258 9.41 17.51 -0.13
C ALA A 258 8.32 17.29 -1.19
N TYR A 259 8.02 16.05 -1.58
CA TYR A 259 7.16 15.77 -2.74
C TYR A 259 5.72 16.27 -2.58
N VAL A 260 5.14 16.15 -1.38
CA VAL A 260 3.78 16.67 -1.13
C VAL A 260 3.75 18.19 -1.28
N THR A 261 4.78 18.88 -0.79
CA THR A 261 4.90 20.34 -0.93
C THR A 261 5.11 20.76 -2.38
N ARG A 262 5.89 20.00 -3.16
CA ARG A 262 6.23 20.35 -4.57
C ARG A 262 5.14 19.96 -5.57
N TYR A 263 4.54 18.80 -5.37
CA TYR A 263 3.67 18.15 -6.34
C TYR A 263 2.27 17.87 -5.81
N GLY A 264 1.95 18.25 -4.57
CA GLY A 264 0.66 17.95 -3.97
C GLY A 264 -0.53 18.47 -4.78
N ASP A 265 -0.46 19.70 -5.28
CA ASP A 265 -1.55 20.26 -6.08
C ASP A 265 -1.64 19.58 -7.46
N LYS A 266 -0.52 19.22 -8.09
CA LYS A 266 -0.50 18.44 -9.34
C LYS A 266 -1.04 17.01 -9.14
N ALA A 267 -0.73 16.40 -8.00
CA ALA A 267 -1.25 15.10 -7.61
C ALA A 267 -2.76 15.14 -7.43
N LEU A 268 -3.30 16.20 -6.81
CA LEU A 268 -4.74 16.40 -6.71
C LEU A 268 -5.38 16.59 -8.08
N GLU A 269 -4.83 17.46 -8.92
CA GLU A 269 -5.33 17.66 -10.29
C GLU A 269 -5.40 16.34 -11.07
N PHE A 270 -4.34 15.54 -11.02
CA PHE A 270 -4.31 14.20 -11.62
C PHE A 270 -5.41 13.28 -11.07
N ILE A 271 -5.54 13.20 -9.74
CA ILE A 271 -6.54 12.35 -9.08
C ILE A 271 -7.96 12.79 -9.46
N GLU A 272 -8.23 14.09 -9.45
CA GLU A 272 -9.53 14.66 -9.79
C GLU A 272 -9.88 14.41 -11.25
N GLY A 273 -8.93 14.57 -12.17
CA GLY A 273 -9.11 14.24 -13.59
C GLY A 273 -9.48 12.76 -13.79
N LYS A 274 -8.85 11.86 -13.04
CA LYS A 274 -9.17 10.42 -13.07
C LYS A 274 -10.53 10.07 -12.47
N LEU A 275 -10.91 10.74 -11.39
CA LEU A 275 -12.22 10.53 -10.77
C LEU A 275 -13.36 11.05 -11.66
N ALA A 276 -13.16 12.18 -12.35
CA ALA A 276 -14.13 12.76 -13.27
C ALA A 276 -14.26 11.96 -14.58
N GLY A 277 -13.15 11.42 -15.11
CA GLY A 277 -13.14 10.64 -16.35
C GLY A 277 -13.61 9.19 -16.21
N GLY A 278 -13.85 8.71 -14.99
CA GLY A 278 -14.37 7.37 -14.70
C GLY A 278 -15.74 7.37 -14.04
N ALA A 279 -16.50 8.47 -14.19
CA ALA A 279 -17.91 8.57 -13.84
C ALA A 279 -18.80 8.29 -15.06
#